data_AF-A0A2H4SVR0-F1
#
_entry.id   AF-A0A2H4SVR0-F1
#
_cell.length_a   1.000
_cell.length_b   1.000
_cell.length_c   1.000
_cell.angle_alpha   90.00
_cell.angle_beta   90.00
_cell.angle_gamma   90.00
#
_symmetry.space_group_name_H-M   'P 1'
#
loop_
_entity.id
_entity.type
_entity.pdbx_description
1 polymer ?
#
loop_
_entity_poly.entity_id
_entity_poly.type
_entity_poly.pdbx_seq_one_letter_code
_entity_poly.pdbx_strand_id
1 'polypeptide(L)'
;MDFVKSFLPPGKGILPYYMLILSVVSIGNSLQAYLTLHFSRRVYNGRFVPNPALHSKAATTDGRDPEDRTDKLVPASNPQDPRAADQLTPLAGRLFGTWTLITCIVRCYAAYHLHIGPVYNIAIWTYVVALGHFASELFIFKSMSFGVPQLFPFCLATTALIWMPTVRDYYVEFN
;
A
#
# COMPACT_ATOMS: atom_id res chain seq x y z
N MET A 1 11.46 32.37 -6.47
CA MET A 1 10.13 31.72 -6.45
C MET A 1 9.79 31.08 -7.79
N ASP A 2 10.51 31.40 -8.88
CA ASP A 2 10.23 30.91 -10.23
C ASP A 2 10.68 29.46 -10.49
N PHE A 3 11.75 29.00 -9.84
CA PHE A 3 12.22 27.62 -9.91
C PHE A 3 11.19 26.61 -9.38
N VAL A 4 10.44 26.94 -8.33
CA VAL A 4 9.41 26.03 -7.79
C VAL A 4 8.20 25.97 -8.73
N LYS A 5 7.83 27.11 -9.33
CA LYS A 5 6.69 27.19 -10.25
C LYS A 5 6.88 26.33 -11.51
N SER A 6 8.12 26.14 -11.99
CA SER A 6 8.38 25.30 -13.17
C SER A 6 8.17 23.80 -12.92
N PHE A 7 8.18 23.35 -11.66
CA PHE A 7 7.91 21.96 -11.27
C PHE A 7 6.49 21.75 -10.74
N LEU A 8 5.65 22.78 -10.74
CA LEU A 8 4.27 22.64 -10.34
C LEU A 8 3.41 22.23 -11.55
N PRO A 9 2.41 21.36 -11.38
CA PRO A 9 1.54 20.99 -12.48
C PRO A 9 0.81 22.23 -13.02
N PRO A 10 0.76 22.41 -14.35
CA PRO A 10 0.08 23.55 -14.97
C PRO A 10 -1.44 23.36 -15.05
N GLY A 11 -1.95 22.19 -14.65
CA GLY A 11 -3.36 21.85 -14.76
C GLY A 11 -4.28 22.73 -13.90
N LYS A 12 -5.50 22.93 -14.39
CA LYS A 12 -6.58 23.62 -13.65
C LYS A 12 -6.96 22.85 -12.38
N GLY A 13 -7.45 23.54 -11.34
CA GLY A 13 -7.95 22.92 -10.11
C GLY A 13 -6.88 22.47 -9.11
N ILE A 14 -7.31 21.82 -8.02
CA ILE A 14 -6.44 21.48 -6.87
C ILE A 14 -5.91 20.04 -6.92
N LEU A 15 -6.58 19.15 -7.64
CA LEU A 15 -6.25 17.72 -7.70
C LEU A 15 -4.81 17.41 -8.18
N PRO A 16 -4.24 18.12 -9.18
CA PRO A 16 -2.83 17.95 -9.57
C PRO A 16 -1.86 18.12 -8.40
N TYR A 17 -2.06 19.14 -7.57
CA TYR A 17 -1.20 19.45 -6.43
C TYR A 17 -1.35 18.38 -5.34
N TYR A 18 -2.58 17.93 -5.08
CA TYR A 18 -2.84 16.83 -4.16
C TYR A 18 -2.07 15.56 -4.57
N MET A 19 -2.15 15.19 -5.85
CA MET A 19 -1.40 14.03 -6.37
C MET A 19 0.11 14.20 -6.25
N LEU A 20 0.63 15.39 -6.56
CA LEU A 20 2.07 15.66 -6.46
C LEU A 20 2.56 15.54 -5.02
N ILE A 21 1.85 16.15 -4.06
CA ILE A 21 2.19 16.08 -2.63
C ILE A 21 2.19 14.63 -2.15
N LEU A 22 1.13 13.87 -2.46
CA LEU A 22 1.06 12.46 -2.08
C LEU A 22 2.18 11.63 -2.69
N SER A 23 2.59 11.97 -3.92
CA SER A 23 3.67 11.26 -4.58
C SER A 23 5.02 11.54 -3.92
N VAL A 24 5.30 12.79 -3.54
CA VAL A 24 6.52 13.14 -2.79
C VAL A 24 6.57 12.43 -1.44
N VAL A 25 5.46 12.41 -0.69
CA VAL A 25 5.36 11.67 0.57
C VAL A 25 5.61 10.17 0.35
N SER A 26 5.07 9.61 -0.72
CA SER A 26 5.23 8.19 -1.08
C SER A 26 6.68 7.85 -1.48
N ILE A 27 7.39 8.77 -2.15
CA ILE A 27 8.84 8.60 -2.42
C ILE A 27 9.60 8.47 -1.09
N GLY A 28 9.35 9.39 -0.14
CA GLY A 28 9.96 9.31 1.19
C GLY A 28 9.65 7.99 1.90
N ASN A 29 8.39 7.53 1.84
CA ASN A 29 8.00 6.23 2.40
C ASN A 29 8.70 5.05 1.72
N SER A 30 8.86 5.10 0.40
CA SER A 30 9.61 4.10 -0.37
C SER A 30 11.06 4.03 0.12
N LEU A 31 11.78 5.15 0.13
CA LEU A 31 13.17 5.18 0.62
C LEU A 31 13.27 4.63 2.04
N GLN A 32 12.36 5.04 2.92
CA GLN A 32 12.32 4.56 4.29
C GLN A 32 12.16 3.03 4.36
N ALA A 33 11.31 2.42 3.53
CA ALA A 33 11.10 0.98 3.51
C ALA A 33 12.35 0.17 3.08
N TYR A 34 13.29 0.80 2.37
CA TYR A 34 14.60 0.21 2.07
C TYR A 34 15.62 0.36 3.21
N LEU A 35 15.47 1.39 4.05
CA LEU A 35 16.43 1.72 5.11
C LEU A 35 16.01 1.17 6.48
N THR A 36 14.71 1.06 6.75
CA THR A 36 14.19 0.64 8.05
C THR A 36 12.79 0.02 7.95
N LEU A 37 12.55 -0.98 8.78
CA LEU A 37 11.24 -1.62 8.93
C LEU A 37 10.34 -0.93 9.96
N HIS A 38 10.86 0.06 10.70
CA HIS A 38 10.21 0.62 11.89
C HIS A 38 8.76 1.04 11.64
N PHE A 39 8.49 1.82 10.60
CA PHE A 39 7.16 2.34 10.32
C PHE A 39 6.25 1.29 9.69
N SER A 40 6.76 0.49 8.76
CA SER A 40 5.99 -0.57 8.12
C SER A 40 5.56 -1.62 9.15
N ARG A 41 6.36 -1.92 10.19
CA ARG A 41 5.94 -2.78 11.32
C ARG A 41 4.83 -2.18 12.16
N ARG A 42 4.71 -0.86 12.22
CA ARG A 42 3.59 -0.20 12.92
C ARG A 42 2.29 -0.34 12.15
N VAL A 43 2.36 -0.37 10.82
CA VAL A 43 1.22 -0.66 9.94
C VAL A 43 0.87 -2.14 9.99
N TYR A 44 1.85 -3.02 9.75
CA TYR A 44 1.72 -4.48 9.82
C TYR A 44 2.11 -5.00 11.20
N ASN A 45 1.28 -4.70 12.19
CA ASN A 45 1.52 -4.99 13.60
C ASN A 45 0.97 -6.35 14.08
N GLY A 46 0.43 -7.17 13.17
CA GLY A 46 -0.05 -8.51 13.46
C GLY A 46 1.10 -9.44 13.86
N ARG A 47 0.87 -10.26 14.89
CA ARG A 47 1.82 -11.25 15.41
C ARG A 47 1.33 -12.65 15.10
N PHE A 48 2.23 -13.54 14.72
CA PHE A 48 1.90 -14.87 14.20
C PHE A 48 2.76 -15.95 14.84
N VAL A 49 2.20 -17.15 14.95
CA VAL A 49 2.87 -18.38 15.41
C VAL A 49 2.73 -19.49 14.36
N PRO A 50 3.61 -20.51 14.35
CA PRO A 50 3.45 -21.68 13.50
C PRO A 50 2.07 -22.31 13.69
N ASN A 51 1.42 -22.67 12.58
CA ASN A 51 0.08 -23.22 12.59
C ASN A 51 0.07 -24.63 13.23
N PRO A 52 -0.60 -24.82 14.39
CA PRO A 52 -0.57 -26.10 15.10
C PRO A 52 -1.26 -27.24 14.34
N ALA A 53 -2.17 -26.92 13.41
CA ALA A 53 -2.83 -27.93 12.58
C ALA A 53 -1.85 -28.67 11.67
N LEU A 54 -0.62 -28.15 11.51
CA LEU A 54 0.37 -28.65 10.55
C LEU A 54 1.45 -29.52 11.20
N HIS A 55 1.29 -29.85 12.48
CA HIS A 55 2.27 -30.65 13.24
C HIS A 55 2.42 -32.10 12.77
N SER A 56 1.59 -32.59 11.86
CA SER A 56 1.90 -33.82 11.15
C SER A 56 2.78 -33.48 9.95
N LYS A 57 3.96 -34.12 9.86
CA LYS A 57 4.76 -34.25 8.63
C LYS A 57 3.99 -35.06 7.57
N ALA A 58 2.76 -34.65 7.25
CA ALA A 58 2.21 -35.00 5.96
C ALA A 58 3.09 -34.28 4.96
N ALA A 59 4.00 -35.03 4.33
CA ALA A 59 4.42 -34.70 2.98
C ALA A 59 3.15 -34.24 2.28
N THR A 60 3.16 -33.01 1.78
CA THR A 60 2.06 -32.51 0.98
C THR A 60 1.72 -33.62 -0.01
N THR A 61 0.44 -34.02 -0.07
CA THR A 61 0.02 -35.14 -0.92
C THR A 61 0.34 -34.93 -2.41
N ASP A 62 0.73 -33.70 -2.77
CA ASP A 62 1.12 -33.25 -4.09
C ASP A 62 2.64 -33.10 -4.32
N GLY A 63 3.48 -33.40 -3.33
CA GLY A 63 4.95 -33.35 -3.44
C GLY A 63 5.59 -31.96 -3.38
N ARG A 64 4.84 -30.91 -3.03
CA ARG A 64 5.37 -29.54 -2.85
C ARG A 64 6.15 -29.36 -1.54
N ASP A 65 7.11 -28.43 -1.51
CA ASP A 65 7.82 -28.11 -0.27
C ASP A 65 6.82 -27.56 0.77
N PRO A 66 6.74 -28.13 1.99
CA PRO A 66 5.89 -27.61 3.06
C PRO A 66 6.13 -26.13 3.38
N GLU A 67 7.34 -25.60 3.11
CA GLU A 67 7.67 -24.18 3.32
C GLU A 67 7.00 -23.23 2.32
N ASP A 68 6.51 -23.75 1.18
CA ASP A 68 5.80 -22.96 0.16
C ASP A 68 4.37 -22.59 0.55
N ARG A 69 3.91 -23.09 1.70
CA ARG A 69 2.54 -22.89 2.17
C ARG A 69 2.29 -21.49 2.72
N THR A 70 1.21 -20.87 2.27
CA THR A 70 0.76 -19.55 2.72
C THR A 70 0.10 -19.57 4.10
N ASP A 71 -0.38 -20.73 4.57
CA ASP A 71 -1.09 -20.92 5.84
C ASP A 71 -0.22 -21.53 6.95
N LYS A 72 1.12 -21.51 6.76
CA LYS A 72 2.09 -22.02 7.73
C LYS A 72 2.14 -21.24 9.04
N LEU A 73 1.65 -19.99 9.02
CA LEU A 73 1.53 -19.11 10.15
C LEU A 73 0.07 -18.73 10.41
N VAL A 74 -0.32 -18.67 11.68
CA VAL A 74 -1.65 -18.20 12.11
C VAL A 74 -1.50 -17.05 13.10
N PRO A 75 -2.48 -16.12 13.16
CA PRO A 75 -2.46 -15.04 14.14
C PRO A 75 -2.31 -15.59 15.57
N ALA A 76 -1.41 -14.99 16.34
CA ALA A 76 -1.18 -15.37 17.72
C ALA A 76 -2.38 -14.96 18.59
N SER A 77 -2.91 -15.90 19.39
CA SER A 77 -3.99 -15.60 20.34
C SER A 77 -3.52 -14.68 21.46
N ASN A 78 -2.24 -14.78 21.84
CA ASN A 78 -1.58 -13.89 22.78
C ASN A 78 -0.45 -13.11 22.06
N PRO A 79 -0.61 -11.79 21.83
CA PRO A 79 0.42 -10.97 21.17
C PRO A 79 1.77 -10.91 21.92
N GLN A 80 1.76 -11.21 23.23
CA GLN A 80 2.96 -11.25 24.07
C GLN A 80 3.63 -12.64 24.11
N ASP A 81 3.14 -13.63 23.34
CA ASP A 81 3.84 -14.91 23.20
C ASP A 81 5.28 -14.66 22.69
N PRO A 82 6.31 -15.11 23.43
CA PRO A 82 7.72 -14.93 23.02
C PRO A 82 8.05 -15.56 21.67
N ARG A 83 7.27 -16.55 21.22
CA ARG A 83 7.42 -17.23 19.93
C ARG A 83 6.70 -16.52 18.80
N ALA A 84 5.78 -15.60 19.11
CA ALA A 84 5.04 -14.89 18.08
C ALA A 84 5.95 -13.85 17.42
N ALA A 85 5.87 -13.71 16.10
CA ALA A 85 6.64 -12.74 15.31
C ALA A 85 5.76 -12.04 14.27
N ASP A 86 6.13 -10.82 13.86
CA ASP A 86 5.52 -10.19 12.68
C ASP A 86 6.05 -10.83 11.39
N GLN A 87 5.26 -10.77 10.31
CA GLN A 87 5.65 -11.30 9.00
C GLN A 87 6.45 -10.29 8.17
N LEU A 88 6.76 -9.10 8.71
CA LEU A 88 7.48 -8.07 7.96
C LEU A 88 8.99 -8.32 7.99
N THR A 89 9.45 -9.02 6.96
CA THR A 89 10.87 -9.25 6.69
C THR A 89 11.52 -8.07 5.97
N PRO A 90 12.86 -7.96 5.97
CA PRO A 90 13.58 -6.97 5.15
C PRO A 90 13.26 -7.06 3.66
N LEU A 91 13.04 -8.28 3.14
CA LEU A 91 12.62 -8.47 1.74
C LEU A 91 11.22 -7.91 1.50
N ALA A 92 10.26 -8.23 2.38
CA ALA A 92 8.89 -7.70 2.30
C ALA A 92 8.87 -6.17 2.38
N GLY A 93 9.70 -5.56 3.23
CA GLY A 93 9.88 -4.11 3.30
C GLY A 93 10.33 -3.50 1.97
N ARG A 94 11.33 -4.09 1.31
CA ARG A 94 11.79 -3.61 -0.02
C ARG A 94 10.75 -3.80 -1.12
N LEU A 95 9.99 -4.91 -1.10
CA LEU A 95 8.89 -5.14 -2.05
C LEU A 95 7.78 -4.09 -1.85
N PHE A 96 7.40 -3.80 -0.60
CA PHE A 96 6.46 -2.73 -0.27
C PHE A 96 6.95 -1.35 -0.74
N GLY A 97 8.24 -1.05 -0.53
CA GLY A 97 8.87 0.18 -1.04
C GLY A 97 8.81 0.25 -2.57
N THR A 98 9.18 -0.82 -3.27
CA THR A 98 9.14 -0.90 -4.75
C THR A 98 7.73 -0.64 -5.29
N TRP A 99 6.73 -1.31 -4.72
CA TRP A 99 5.32 -1.11 -5.10
C TRP A 99 4.86 0.33 -4.84
N THR A 100 5.26 0.92 -3.72
CA THR A 100 4.96 2.32 -3.38
C THR A 100 5.60 3.28 -4.38
N LEU A 101 6.83 3.01 -4.81
CA LEU A 101 7.55 3.80 -5.82
C LEU A 101 6.85 3.76 -7.19
N ILE A 102 6.44 2.57 -7.65
CA ILE A 102 5.68 2.44 -8.90
C ILE A 102 4.39 3.26 -8.82
N THR A 103 3.68 3.14 -7.70
CA THR A 103 2.43 3.87 -7.47
C THR A 103 2.63 5.39 -7.51
N CYS A 104 3.70 5.90 -6.90
CA CYS A 104 3.97 7.34 -6.90
C CYS A 104 4.44 7.85 -8.26
N ILE A 105 5.16 7.04 -9.06
CA ILE A 105 5.51 7.41 -10.44
C ILE A 105 4.23 7.61 -11.27
N VAL A 106 3.27 6.69 -11.17
CA VAL A 106 1.97 6.82 -11.85
C VAL A 106 1.24 8.08 -11.42
N ARG A 107 1.17 8.36 -10.10
CA ARG A 107 0.50 9.56 -9.56
C ARG A 107 1.22 10.86 -9.92
N CYS A 108 2.55 10.88 -9.90
CA CYS A 108 3.36 11.99 -10.40
C CYS A 108 3.02 12.27 -11.86
N TYR A 109 3.03 11.25 -12.71
CA TYR A 109 2.72 11.42 -14.13
C TYR A 109 1.28 11.92 -14.34
N ALA A 110 0.33 11.32 -13.62
CA ALA A 110 -1.07 11.71 -13.67
C ALA A 110 -1.30 13.16 -13.24
N ALA A 111 -0.56 13.66 -12.24
CA ALA A 111 -0.66 15.06 -11.80
C ALA A 111 -0.49 16.07 -12.96
N TYR A 112 0.31 15.75 -13.98
CA TYR A 112 0.51 16.61 -15.16
C TYR A 112 -0.44 16.31 -16.31
N HIS A 113 -1.17 15.19 -16.27
CA HIS A 113 -1.91 14.65 -17.42
C HIS A 113 -3.35 14.23 -17.05
N LEU A 114 -3.98 14.87 -16.06
CA LEU A 114 -5.36 14.56 -15.65
C LEU A 114 -6.41 14.82 -16.75
N HIS A 115 -6.06 15.57 -17.79
CA HIS A 115 -6.91 15.78 -18.97
C HIS A 115 -7.06 14.52 -19.83
N ILE A 116 -6.21 13.52 -19.64
CA ILE A 116 -6.23 12.25 -20.37
C ILE A 116 -6.96 11.20 -19.52
N GLY A 117 -8.12 10.75 -19.99
CA GLY A 117 -9.02 9.82 -19.30
C GLY A 117 -8.34 8.50 -18.89
N PRO A 118 -7.60 7.82 -19.77
CA PRO A 118 -6.83 6.64 -19.40
C PRO A 118 -5.83 6.90 -18.26
N VAL A 119 -5.12 8.03 -18.27
CA VAL A 119 -4.16 8.41 -17.22
C VAL A 119 -4.88 8.69 -15.89
N TYR A 120 -6.03 9.34 -15.95
CA TYR A 120 -6.90 9.57 -14.79
C TYR A 120 -7.37 8.24 -14.17
N ASN A 121 -7.78 7.30 -15.02
CA ASN A 121 -8.28 5.99 -14.59
C ASN A 121 -7.19 5.15 -13.94
N ILE A 122 -5.98 5.07 -14.52
CA ILE A 122 -4.88 4.32 -13.91
C ILE A 122 -4.48 4.93 -12.55
N ALA A 123 -4.56 6.26 -12.39
CA ALA A 123 -4.31 6.90 -11.11
C ALA A 123 -5.34 6.46 -10.06
N ILE A 124 -6.64 6.43 -10.38
CA ILE A 124 -7.70 5.89 -9.51
C ILE A 124 -7.37 4.44 -9.12
N TRP A 125 -7.01 3.60 -10.09
CA TRP A 125 -6.69 2.19 -9.83
C TRP A 125 -5.54 2.01 -8.82
N THR A 126 -4.56 2.92 -8.76
CA THR A 126 -3.54 2.86 -7.72
C THR A 126 -4.12 2.98 -6.30
N TYR A 127 -5.19 3.75 -6.11
CA TYR A 127 -5.87 3.88 -4.82
C TYR A 127 -6.79 2.68 -4.55
N VAL A 128 -7.43 2.12 -5.58
CA VAL A 128 -8.23 0.88 -5.46
C VAL A 128 -7.37 -0.27 -5.00
N VAL A 129 -6.21 -0.49 -5.64
CA VAL A 129 -5.27 -1.57 -5.27
C VAL A 129 -4.74 -1.36 -3.85
N ALA A 130 -4.36 -0.12 -3.49
CA ALA A 130 -3.89 0.18 -2.14
C ALA A 130 -4.95 -0.10 -1.07
N LEU A 131 -6.18 0.39 -1.27
CA LEU A 131 -7.28 0.17 -0.32
C LEU A 131 -7.64 -1.32 -0.23
N GLY A 132 -7.72 -2.01 -1.36
CA GLY A 132 -7.99 -3.45 -1.43
C GLY A 132 -6.94 -4.27 -0.67
N HIS A 133 -5.66 -3.97 -0.86
CA HIS A 133 -4.56 -4.61 -0.13
C HIS A 133 -4.68 -4.38 1.39
N PHE A 134 -4.81 -3.12 1.83
CA PHE A 134 -4.94 -2.84 3.27
C PHE A 134 -6.22 -3.45 3.88
N ALA A 135 -7.32 -3.48 3.12
CA ALA A 135 -8.53 -4.17 3.56
C ALA A 135 -8.32 -5.69 3.69
N SER A 136 -7.63 -6.35 2.75
CA SER A 136 -7.32 -7.78 2.88
C SER A 136 -6.39 -8.07 4.06
N GLU A 137 -5.40 -7.23 4.30
CA GLU A 137 -4.48 -7.36 5.44
C GLU A 137 -5.20 -7.20 6.79
N LEU A 138 -6.24 -6.35 6.84
CA LEU A 138 -7.07 -6.15 8.02
C LEU A 138 -8.05 -7.30 8.26
N PHE A 139 -8.83 -7.67 7.25
CA PHE A 139 -10.00 -8.55 7.42
C PHE A 139 -9.71 -10.03 7.14
N ILE A 140 -8.77 -10.32 6.24
CA ILE A 140 -8.47 -11.69 5.79
C ILE A 140 -7.21 -12.20 6.47
N PHE A 141 -6.07 -11.53 6.24
CA PHE A 141 -4.75 -12.02 6.69
C PHE A 141 -4.44 -11.66 8.15
N LYS A 142 -5.12 -10.65 8.70
CA LYS A 142 -4.97 -10.20 10.11
C LYS A 142 -3.53 -9.85 10.47
N SER A 143 -2.76 -9.41 9.48
CA SER A 143 -1.39 -8.89 9.61
C SER A 143 -1.37 -7.44 10.09
N MET A 144 -2.54 -6.80 10.15
CA MET A 144 -2.76 -5.44 10.59
C MET A 144 -3.97 -5.39 11.52
N SER A 145 -3.90 -4.56 12.56
CA SER A 145 -5.05 -4.14 13.36
C SER A 145 -5.44 -2.69 13.06
N PHE A 146 -6.68 -2.30 13.37
CA PHE A 146 -7.10 -0.91 13.16
C PHE A 146 -6.54 -0.01 14.27
N GLY A 147 -5.73 0.97 13.89
CA GLY A 147 -5.06 1.89 14.80
C GLY A 147 -4.61 3.17 14.11
N VAL A 148 -3.95 4.05 14.88
CA VAL A 148 -3.46 5.35 14.39
C VAL A 148 -2.52 5.21 13.18
N PRO A 149 -1.53 4.27 13.17
CA PRO A 149 -0.65 4.10 12.00
C PRO A 149 -1.39 3.76 10.70
N GLN A 150 -2.52 3.07 10.79
CA GLN A 150 -3.32 2.58 9.67
C GLN A 150 -4.30 3.64 9.16
N LEU A 151 -4.78 4.51 10.05
CA LEU A 151 -5.78 5.53 9.72
C LEU A 151 -5.34 6.41 8.54
N PHE A 152 -4.06 6.79 8.49
CA PHE A 152 -3.53 7.67 7.45
C PHE A 152 -3.65 7.07 6.04
N PRO A 153 -3.15 5.84 5.75
CA PRO A 153 -3.41 5.18 4.46
C PRO A 153 -4.89 5.07 4.07
N PHE A 154 -5.76 4.69 5.01
CA PHE A 154 -7.19 4.53 4.74
C PHE A 154 -7.87 5.88 4.42
N CYS A 155 -7.58 6.93 5.19
CA CYS A 155 -8.16 8.25 4.96
C CYS A 155 -7.75 8.81 3.60
N LEU A 156 -6.46 8.71 3.23
CA LEU A 156 -5.98 9.21 1.95
C LEU A 156 -6.57 8.44 0.77
N ALA A 157 -6.54 7.11 0.81
CA ALA A 157 -7.09 6.29 -0.27
C ALA A 157 -8.61 6.50 -0.42
N THR A 158 -9.35 6.53 0.69
CA THR A 158 -10.80 6.77 0.66
C THR A 158 -11.13 8.16 0.13
N THR A 159 -10.40 9.19 0.56
CA THR A 159 -10.59 10.56 0.05
C THR A 159 -10.36 10.61 -1.46
N ALA A 160 -9.29 10.00 -1.96
CA ALA A 160 -9.01 9.96 -3.40
C ALA A 160 -10.09 9.19 -4.19
N LEU A 161 -10.56 8.06 -3.65
CA LEU A 161 -11.59 7.23 -4.30
C LEU A 161 -12.99 7.86 -4.32
N ILE A 162 -13.27 8.80 -3.42
CA ILE A 162 -14.52 9.59 -3.45
C ILE A 162 -14.32 10.85 -4.30
N TRP A 163 -13.22 11.56 -4.10
CA TRP A 163 -13.00 12.86 -4.71
C TRP A 163 -12.71 12.75 -6.20
N MET A 164 -11.81 11.87 -6.63
CA MET A 164 -11.42 11.79 -8.03
C MET A 164 -12.61 11.45 -8.96
N PRO A 165 -13.48 10.48 -8.66
CA PRO A 165 -14.65 10.24 -9.50
C PRO A 165 -15.61 11.43 -9.56
N THR A 166 -15.84 12.11 -8.43
CA THR A 166 -16.82 13.21 -8.36
C THR A 166 -16.40 14.46 -9.15
N VAL A 167 -15.10 14.66 -9.36
CA VAL A 167 -14.58 15.78 -10.15
C VAL A 167 -14.07 15.37 -11.53
N ARG A 168 -14.28 14.12 -11.96
CA ARG A 168 -13.70 13.59 -13.21
C ARG A 168 -14.00 14.48 -14.42
N ASP A 169 -15.24 14.88 -14.61
CA ASP A 169 -15.69 15.67 -15.76
C ASP A 169 -15.09 17.08 -15.79
N TYR A 170 -14.64 17.59 -14.63
CA TYR A 170 -13.91 18.84 -14.58
C TYR A 170 -12.52 18.68 -15.21
N TYR A 171 -11.83 17.56 -14.96
CA TYR A 171 -10.44 17.39 -15.37
C TYR A 171 -10.28 16.71 -16.73
N VAL A 172 -11.03 15.66 -17.02
CA VAL A 172 -10.84 14.81 -18.21
C VAL A 172 -11.45 15.46 -19.46
N GLU A 173 -10.64 15.59 -20.50
CA GLU A 173 -11.01 16.21 -21.78
C GLU A 173 -10.99 15.20 -22.94
N PHE A 174 -10.11 14.18 -22.86
CA PHE A 174 -9.94 13.15 -23.89
C PHE A 174 -10.06 11.75 -23.28
N ASN A 175 -10.76 10.82 -23.93
CA ASN A 175 -10.83 9.41 -23.52
C ASN A 175 -10.06 8.51 -24.49
#